data_AF-A0A520YRT4-F1
#
_entry.id   AF-A0A520YRT4-F1
#
_cell.length_a   1.000
_cell.length_b   1.000
_cell.length_c   1.000
_cell.angle_alpha   90.00
_cell.angle_beta   90.00
_cell.angle_gamma   90.00
#
_symmetry.space_group_name_H-M   'P 1'
#
loop_
_entity.id
_entity.type
_entity.pdbx_description
1 polymer ?
#
loop_
_entity_poly.entity_id
_entity_poly.type
_entity_poly.pdbx_seq_one_letter_code
_entity_poly.pdbx_strand_id
1 'polypeptide(L)'
;MRRLFTLCIFSMALLLGTSNSFSQDKRTNAAADAELANLVKEAKTMAAEIGLNEDQLNAFTRAYVAREQSIKTQQNSSLPQTEKRNMSDKKFIAQMRETLSGEQLEKFKAIYKKKMQRHKS
;
A
#
# COMPACT_ATOMS: atom_id res chain seq x y z
N MET A 1 34.98 -7.20 -10.42
CA MET A 1 34.34 -6.04 -9.75
C MET A 1 33.63 -5.13 -10.76
N ARG A 2 32.50 -5.55 -11.34
CA ARG A 2 31.76 -4.77 -12.38
C ARG A 2 30.24 -4.69 -12.17
N ARG A 3 29.73 -5.19 -11.03
CA ARG A 3 28.29 -5.27 -10.74
C ARG A 3 27.82 -4.36 -9.60
N LEU A 4 28.74 -3.64 -8.95
CA LEU A 4 28.39 -2.71 -7.86
C LEU A 4 28.02 -1.30 -8.34
N PHE A 5 28.43 -0.89 -9.55
CA PHE A 5 28.19 0.48 -10.02
C PHE A 5 26.79 0.70 -10.64
N THR A 6 26.06 -0.36 -10.96
CA THR A 6 24.71 -0.25 -11.57
C THR A 6 23.61 0.01 -10.55
N LEU A 7 23.89 -0.18 -9.25
CA LEU A 7 22.88 0.00 -8.20
C LEU A 7 22.70 1.46 -7.74
N CYS A 8 23.69 2.33 -7.97
CA CYS A 8 23.60 3.73 -7.53
C CYS A 8 22.82 4.64 -8.50
N ILE A 9 22.73 4.27 -9.79
CA ILE A 9 22.04 5.11 -10.78
C ILE A 9 20.51 4.96 -10.67
N PHE A 10 20.00 3.82 -10.18
CA PHE A 10 18.56 3.63 -9.95
C PHE A 10 18.04 4.41 -8.73
N SER A 11 18.91 4.69 -7.75
CA SER A 11 18.58 5.52 -6.59
C SER A 11 18.52 7.01 -6.95
N MET A 12 19.35 7.46 -7.90
CA MET A 12 19.37 8.87 -8.31
C MET A 12 18.25 9.23 -9.29
N ALA A 13 17.83 8.29 -10.16
CA ALA A 13 16.68 8.50 -11.05
C ALA A 13 15.35 8.58 -10.27
N LEU A 14 15.25 7.90 -9.11
CA LEU A 14 14.12 8.06 -8.19
C LEU A 14 14.14 9.41 -7.45
N LEU A 15 15.31 10.04 -7.27
CA LEU A 15 15.42 11.36 -6.63
C LEU A 15 15.36 12.55 -7.61
N LEU A 16 15.74 12.37 -8.89
CA LEU A 16 15.77 13.44 -9.90
C LEU A 16 14.64 13.36 -10.94
N GLY A 17 13.86 12.28 -10.98
CA GLY A 17 12.69 12.15 -11.86
C GLY A 17 11.43 12.88 -11.36
N THR A 18 11.44 13.39 -10.13
CA THR A 18 10.25 13.96 -9.47
C THR A 18 10.06 15.46 -9.70
N SER A 19 11.05 16.17 -10.27
CA SER A 19 11.00 17.64 -10.40
C SER A 19 10.63 18.14 -11.80
N ASN A 20 10.61 17.30 -12.84
CA ASN A 20 10.33 17.77 -14.21
C ASN A 20 9.02 17.27 -14.84
N SER A 21 8.20 16.50 -14.11
CA SER A 21 6.84 16.12 -14.57
C SER A 21 5.73 16.94 -13.92
N PHE A 22 6.06 17.96 -13.11
CA PHE A 22 5.11 18.69 -12.29
C PHE A 22 4.21 19.69 -13.06
N SER A 23 4.44 19.89 -14.37
CA SER A 23 3.78 20.95 -15.15
C SER A 23 2.88 20.47 -16.29
N GLN A 24 2.80 19.17 -16.61
CA GLN A 24 1.90 18.66 -17.66
C GLN A 24 0.71 17.82 -17.17
N ASP A 25 0.65 17.44 -15.88
CA ASP A 25 -0.29 16.40 -15.41
C ASP A 25 -1.41 16.92 -14.46
N LYS A 26 -1.69 18.23 -14.43
CA LYS A 26 -2.63 18.81 -13.44
C LYS A 26 -4.09 18.34 -13.57
N ARG A 27 -4.50 17.74 -14.68
CA ARG A 27 -5.86 17.19 -14.87
C ARG A 27 -5.96 15.69 -14.62
N THR A 28 -4.89 14.95 -14.89
CA THR A 28 -4.78 13.49 -14.76
C THR A 28 -4.40 13.05 -13.35
N ASN A 29 -3.76 13.92 -12.55
CA ASN A 29 -3.43 13.63 -11.16
C ASN A 29 -4.55 13.91 -10.15
N ALA A 30 -5.55 14.74 -10.43
CA ALA A 30 -6.58 15.06 -9.43
C ALA A 30 -7.41 13.82 -9.01
N ALA A 31 -7.70 12.92 -9.96
CA ALA A 31 -8.40 11.67 -9.67
C ALA A 31 -7.51 10.65 -8.94
N ALA A 32 -6.23 10.57 -9.32
CA ALA A 32 -5.25 9.74 -8.63
C ALA A 32 -4.98 10.23 -7.19
N ASP A 33 -4.95 11.55 -6.98
CA ASP A 33 -4.78 12.21 -5.68
C ASP A 33 -6.02 12.02 -4.79
N ALA A 34 -7.22 12.14 -5.35
CA ALA A 34 -8.47 11.89 -4.62
C ALA A 34 -8.59 10.42 -4.19
N GLU A 35 -8.19 9.49 -5.07
CA GLU A 35 -8.19 8.07 -4.76
C GLU A 35 -7.15 7.72 -3.68
N LEU A 36 -5.95 8.28 -3.78
CA LEU A 36 -4.92 8.13 -2.76
C LEU A 36 -5.38 8.71 -1.42
N ALA A 37 -6.00 9.89 -1.41
CA ALA A 37 -6.55 10.51 -0.20
C ALA A 37 -7.62 9.63 0.45
N ASN A 38 -8.49 9.00 -0.34
CA ASN A 38 -9.50 8.05 0.16
C ASN A 38 -8.86 6.80 0.77
N LEU A 39 -7.84 6.23 0.12
CA LEU A 39 -7.09 5.08 0.67
C LEU A 39 -6.38 5.42 1.97
N VAL A 40 -5.77 6.61 2.05
CA VAL A 40 -5.11 7.09 3.28
C VAL A 40 -6.13 7.32 4.38
N LYS A 41 -7.29 7.92 4.07
CA LYS A 41 -8.37 8.12 5.03
C LYS A 41 -8.86 6.78 5.60
N GLU A 42 -9.07 5.81 4.73
CA GLU A 42 -9.50 4.47 5.14
C GLU A 42 -8.43 3.75 5.98
N ALA A 43 -7.16 3.88 5.61
CA ALA A 43 -6.04 3.35 6.39
C ALA A 43 -6.00 3.97 7.80
N LYS A 44 -6.20 5.29 7.90
CA LYS A 44 -6.27 6.00 9.18
C LYS A 44 -7.46 5.56 10.03
N THR A 45 -8.64 5.34 9.44
CA THR A 45 -9.80 4.82 10.17
C THR A 45 -9.51 3.43 10.75
N MET A 46 -8.95 2.52 9.95
CA MET A 46 -8.58 1.18 10.44
C MET A 46 -7.49 1.26 11.52
N ALA A 47 -6.47 2.11 11.32
CA ALA A 47 -5.40 2.30 12.30
C ALA A 47 -5.92 2.85 13.64
N ALA A 48 -6.90 3.76 13.61
CA ALA A 48 -7.56 4.26 14.81
C ALA A 48 -8.35 3.17 15.54
N GLU A 49 -9.09 2.33 14.82
CA GLU A 49 -9.81 1.18 15.40
C GLU A 49 -8.87 0.13 16.02
N ILE A 50 -7.66 -0.04 15.46
CA ILE A 50 -6.63 -0.95 15.99
C ILE A 50 -5.91 -0.33 17.20
N GLY A 51 -5.86 1.00 17.30
CA GLY A 51 -5.11 1.73 18.33
C GLY A 51 -3.62 1.80 18.00
N LEU A 52 -3.28 2.15 16.76
CA LEU A 52 -1.89 2.32 16.32
C LEU A 52 -1.32 3.66 16.80
N ASN A 53 -0.05 3.66 17.19
CA ASN A 53 0.72 4.89 17.41
C ASN A 53 1.14 5.52 16.06
N GLU A 54 1.78 6.69 16.08
CA GLU A 54 2.11 7.44 14.87
C GLU A 54 3.08 6.70 13.93
N ASP A 55 4.10 6.03 14.50
CA ASP A 55 5.07 5.25 13.72
C ASP A 55 4.40 4.03 13.06
N GLN A 56 3.56 3.32 13.81
CA GLN A 56 2.77 2.20 13.32
C GLN A 56 1.75 2.65 12.29
N LEU A 57 1.11 3.81 12.47
CA LEU A 57 0.16 4.38 11.53
C LEU A 57 0.83 4.68 10.18
N ASN A 58 2.03 5.26 10.20
CA ASN A 58 2.79 5.57 8.99
C ASN A 58 3.18 4.29 8.24
N ALA A 59 3.69 3.29 8.96
CA ALA A 59 4.00 1.98 8.38
C ALA A 59 2.75 1.28 7.82
N PHE A 60 1.65 1.27 8.57
CA PHE A 60 0.36 0.70 8.17
C PHE A 60 -0.19 1.38 6.92
N THR A 61 -0.20 2.71 6.89
CA THR A 61 -0.72 3.49 5.77
C THR A 61 0.07 3.21 4.48
N ARG A 62 1.41 3.17 4.57
CA ARG A 62 2.26 2.83 3.43
C ARG A 62 2.01 1.41 2.92
N ALA A 63 1.95 0.44 3.84
CA ALA A 63 1.69 -0.95 3.50
C ALA A 63 0.30 -1.14 2.86
N TYR A 64 -0.70 -0.42 3.37
CA TYR A 64 -2.07 -0.47 2.87
C TYR A 64 -2.19 0.12 1.45
N VAL A 65 -1.60 1.29 1.22
CA VAL A 65 -1.58 1.92 -0.12
C VAL A 65 -0.80 1.05 -1.11
N ALA A 66 0.35 0.51 -0.71
CA ALA A 66 1.15 -0.37 -1.56
C ALA A 66 0.38 -1.66 -1.93
N ARG A 67 -0.39 -2.22 -1.00
CA ARG A 67 -1.27 -3.37 -1.27
C ARG A 67 -2.29 -3.02 -2.35
N GLU A 68 -3.03 -1.93 -2.21
CA GLU A 68 -4.06 -1.52 -3.17
C GLU A 68 -3.48 -1.20 -4.55
N GLN A 69 -2.35 -0.49 -4.59
CA GLN A 69 -1.62 -0.23 -5.84
C GLN A 69 -1.11 -1.52 -6.49
N SER A 70 -0.63 -2.49 -5.70
CA SER A 70 -0.18 -3.78 -6.25
C SER A 70 -1.31 -4.57 -6.90
N ILE A 71 -2.52 -4.53 -6.33
CA ILE A 71 -3.70 -5.18 -6.91
C ILE A 71 -4.05 -4.55 -8.25
N LYS A 72 -3.99 -3.21 -8.35
CA LYS A 72 -4.25 -2.47 -9.59
C LYS A 72 -3.18 -2.72 -10.65
N THR A 73 -1.90 -2.66 -10.28
CA THR A 73 -0.78 -2.81 -11.22
C THR A 73 -0.73 -4.23 -11.79
N GLN A 74 -1.18 -5.23 -11.02
CA GLN A 74 -1.31 -6.60 -11.51
C GLN A 74 -2.48 -6.81 -12.49
N GLN A 75 -3.24 -5.77 -12.88
CA GLN A 75 -4.35 -5.89 -13.85
C GLN A 75 -3.94 -6.61 -15.15
N ASN A 76 -2.69 -6.44 -15.60
CA ASN A 76 -2.17 -7.07 -16.83
C ASN A 76 -1.63 -8.51 -16.66
N SER A 77 -1.71 -9.10 -15.47
CA SER A 77 -1.31 -10.50 -15.25
C SER A 77 -2.44 -11.47 -15.59
N SER A 78 -2.09 -12.65 -16.11
CA SER A 78 -3.00 -13.74 -16.49
C SER A 78 -3.73 -14.40 -15.32
N LEU A 79 -3.38 -14.02 -14.08
CA LEU A 79 -3.96 -14.60 -12.87
C LEU A 79 -5.41 -14.09 -12.66
N PRO A 80 -6.28 -14.87 -12.02
CA PRO A 80 -7.56 -14.40 -11.55
C PRO A 80 -7.41 -13.23 -10.56
N GLN A 81 -8.34 -12.27 -10.59
CA GLN A 81 -8.29 -11.10 -9.70
C GLN A 81 -8.30 -11.49 -8.20
N THR A 82 -9.00 -12.56 -7.85
CA THR A 82 -9.00 -13.16 -6.50
C THR A 82 -7.62 -13.63 -6.08
N GLU A 83 -6.84 -14.21 -6.99
CA GLU A 83 -5.50 -14.72 -6.69
C GLU A 83 -4.50 -13.58 -6.53
N LYS A 84 -4.59 -12.53 -7.36
CA LYS A 84 -3.83 -11.28 -7.21
C LYS A 84 -4.05 -10.64 -5.83
N ARG A 85 -5.33 -10.50 -5.44
CA ARG A 85 -5.71 -9.99 -4.11
C ARG A 85 -5.15 -10.87 -3.01
N ASN A 86 -5.31 -12.19 -3.08
CA ASN A 86 -4.78 -13.11 -2.08
C ASN A 86 -3.26 -12.99 -1.89
N MET A 87 -2.49 -12.81 -2.96
CA MET A 87 -1.05 -12.60 -2.88
C MET A 87 -0.69 -11.28 -2.21
N SER A 88 -1.34 -10.18 -2.61
CA SER A 88 -1.13 -8.86 -2.01
C SER A 88 -1.57 -8.84 -0.54
N ASP A 89 -2.64 -9.54 -0.20
CA ASP A 89 -3.15 -9.69 1.18
C ASP A 89 -2.16 -10.48 2.04
N LYS A 90 -1.60 -11.58 1.53
CA LYS A 90 -0.58 -12.36 2.24
C LYS A 90 0.64 -11.52 2.58
N LYS A 91 1.14 -10.72 1.61
CA LYS A 91 2.29 -9.82 1.82
C LYS A 91 1.97 -8.74 2.86
N PHE A 92 0.79 -8.14 2.74
CA PHE A 92 0.34 -7.11 3.69
C PHE A 92 0.20 -7.66 5.11
N ILE A 93 -0.43 -8.83 5.29
CA ILE A 93 -0.58 -9.47 6.60
C ILE A 93 0.79 -9.85 7.19
N ALA A 94 1.72 -10.34 6.37
CA ALA A 94 3.09 -10.64 6.82
C ALA A 94 3.77 -9.38 7.38
N GLN A 95 3.71 -8.26 6.66
CA GLN A 95 4.26 -6.98 7.11
C GLN A 95 3.60 -6.48 8.42
N MET A 96 2.30 -6.69 8.58
CA MET A 96 1.60 -6.30 9.81
C MET A 96 1.98 -7.16 11.01
N ARG A 97 2.37 -8.43 10.82
CA ARG A 97 2.88 -9.28 11.92
C ARG A 97 4.20 -8.78 12.48
N GLU A 98 5.01 -8.11 11.67
CA GLU A 98 6.30 -7.54 12.09
C GLU A 98 6.13 -6.15 12.74
N THR A 99 5.06 -5.44 12.40
CA THR A 99 4.85 -4.03 12.80
C THR A 99 3.93 -3.88 14.02
N LEU A 100 2.97 -4.79 14.18
CA LEU A 100 1.92 -4.70 15.20
C LEU A 100 2.22 -5.56 16.42
N SER A 101 1.78 -5.11 17.60
CA SER A 101 1.79 -5.96 18.79
C SER A 101 0.78 -7.12 18.66
N GLY A 102 0.89 -8.14 19.51
CA GLY A 102 -0.03 -9.29 19.48
C GLY A 102 -1.51 -8.89 19.59
N GLU A 103 -1.84 -7.98 20.50
CA GLU A 103 -3.21 -7.48 20.68
C GLU A 103 -3.69 -6.66 19.47
N GLN A 104 -2.83 -5.79 18.94
CA GLN A 104 -3.13 -4.99 17.75
C GLN A 104 -3.31 -5.87 16.51
N LEU A 105 -2.54 -6.96 16.40
CA LEU A 105 -2.63 -7.91 15.31
C LEU A 105 -3.97 -8.69 15.33
N GLU A 106 -4.48 -9.05 16.50
CA GLU A 106 -5.80 -9.69 16.63
C GLU A 106 -6.93 -8.72 16.25
N LYS A 107 -6.87 -7.47 16.73
CA LYS A 107 -7.80 -6.40 16.31
C LYS A 107 -7.75 -6.19 14.78
N PHE A 108 -6.55 -6.12 14.22
CA PHE A 108 -6.33 -6.01 12.78
C PHE A 108 -6.97 -7.17 12.01
N LYS A 109 -6.73 -8.42 12.41
CA LYS A 109 -7.33 -9.60 11.75
C LYS A 109 -8.85 -9.56 11.76
N ALA A 110 -9.46 -9.16 12.88
CA ALA A 110 -10.91 -9.07 13.01
C ALA A 110 -11.50 -8.00 12.07
N ILE A 111 -10.94 -6.79 12.07
CA ILE A 111 -11.36 -5.67 11.21
C ILE A 111 -11.14 -6.02 9.73
N TYR A 112 -9.99 -6.58 9.40
CA TYR A 112 -9.61 -6.94 8.04
C TYR A 112 -10.51 -8.05 7.48
N LYS A 113 -10.82 -9.07 8.28
CA LYS A 113 -11.77 -10.15 7.90
C LYS A 113 -13.17 -9.59 7.60
N LYS A 114 -13.67 -8.70 8.46
CA LYS A 114 -14.97 -8.04 8.27
C LYS A 114 -15.01 -7.24 6.96
N LYS A 115 -13.91 -6.55 6.63
CA LYS A 115 -13.78 -5.81 5.37
C LYS A 115 -13.78 -6.73 4.15
N MET A 116 -13.06 -7.84 4.19
CA MET A 116 -13.03 -8.82 3.09
C MET A 116 -14.39 -9.47 2.82
N GLN A 117 -15.22 -9.62 3.85
CA GLN A 117 -16.58 -10.12 3.70
C GLN A 117 -17.52 -9.11 3.03
N ARG A 118 -17.34 -7.81 3.26
CA ARG A 118 -18.14 -6.76 2.61
C ARG A 118 -17.92 -6.64 1.11
N HIS A 119 -16.75 -7.02 0.61
CA HIS A 119 -16.44 -7.02 -0.83
C HIS A 119 -16.88 -8.30 -1.56
N LYS A 120 -17.54 -9.25 -0.87
CA LYS A 120 -18.10 -10.48 -1.46
C LYS A 120 -19.63 -10.45 -1.62
N SER A 121 -20.30 -9.41 -1.11
CA SER A 121 -21.74 -9.17 -1.28
C SER A 121 -21.98 -8.17 -2.40
#